data_AF-A0A3E0N0Z9-F1
#
_entry.id   AF-A0A3E0N0Z9-F1
#
_cell.length_a   1.000
_cell.length_b   1.000
_cell.length_c   1.000
_cell.angle_alpha   90.00
_cell.angle_beta   90.00
_cell.angle_gamma   90.00
#
_symmetry.space_group_name_H-M   'P 1'
#
loop_
_entity.id
_entity.type
_entity.pdbx_description
1 polymer ?
#
loop_
_entity_poly.entity_id
_entity_poly.type
_entity_poly.pdbx_seq_one_letter_code
_entity_poly.pdbx_strand_id
1 'polypeptide(L)' 'MQITDTTPVIIAAGQVVDRLGEKWRRLSPADLAAEAVQTTLDGTGIKDLASQVDQLMVMRTFV' A
#
# COMPACT_ATOMS: atom_id res chain seq x y z
N MET A 1 -23.41 9.29 -16.35
CA MET A 1 -22.34 9.75 -15.44
C MET A 1 -21.19 10.22 -16.33
N GLN A 2 -20.82 11.50 -16.29
CA GLN A 2 -19.65 11.99 -17.03
C GLN A 2 -18.41 11.78 -16.17
N ILE A 3 -17.39 11.12 -16.71
CA ILE A 3 -16.06 10.97 -16.10
C ILE A 3 -15.20 12.10 -16.67
N THR A 4 -14.64 12.92 -15.79
CA THR A 4 -13.70 13.98 -16.13
C THR A 4 -12.26 13.51 -15.88
N ASP A 5 -11.29 14.22 -16.45
CA ASP A 5 -9.86 13.93 -16.23
C ASP A 5 -9.42 14.02 -14.75
N THR A 6 -10.23 14.66 -13.91
CA THR A 6 -9.99 14.80 -12.46
C THR A 6 -10.75 13.78 -11.60
N THR A 7 -11.46 12.84 -12.22
CA THR A 7 -12.22 11.83 -11.48
C THR A 7 -11.26 10.88 -10.75
N PRO A 8 -11.34 10.75 -9.42
CA PRO A 8 -10.40 9.91 -8.67
C PRO A 8 -10.67 8.43 -8.93
N VAL A 9 -9.60 7.65 -9.05
CA VAL A 9 -9.65 6.20 -9.26
C VAL A 9 -8.66 5.49 -8.35
N ILE A 10 -9.01 4.28 -7.91
CA ILE A 10 -8.06 3.39 -7.22
C ILE A 10 -7.24 2.70 -8.31
N ILE A 11 -5.93 2.95 -8.33
CA ILE A 11 -5.02 2.38 -9.31
C ILE A 11 -4.42 1.03 -8.88
N ALA A 12 -4.31 0.81 -7.56
CA ALA A 12 -3.71 -0.39 -7.00
C ALA A 12 -4.16 -0.59 -5.54
N ALA A 13 -4.24 -1.85 -5.12
CA ALA A 13 -4.47 -2.24 -3.74
C ALA A 13 -3.71 -3.53 -3.44
N GLY A 14 -3.07 -3.58 -2.27
CA GLY A 14 -2.33 -4.74 -1.82
C GLY A 14 -2.43 -4.90 -0.31
N GLN A 15 -2.15 -6.11 0.16
CA GLN A 15 -2.20 -6.45 1.57
C GLN A 15 -1.01 -7.33 1.93
N VAL A 16 -0.42 -7.07 3.08
CA VAL A 16 0.60 -7.91 3.71
C VAL A 16 0.09 -8.35 5.08
N VAL A 17 0.40 -9.60 5.43
CA VAL A 17 0.03 -10.19 6.72
C VAL A 17 1.27 -10.77 7.37
N ASP A 18 1.61 -10.31 8.57
CA ASP A 18 2.60 -10.96 9.44
C ASP A 18 1.87 -11.80 10.50
N ARG A 19 1.63 -13.06 10.17
CA ARG A 19 0.81 -13.97 10.99
C ARG A 19 1.67 -14.62 12.09
N LEU A 20 1.09 -14.75 13.29
CA LEU A 20 1.67 -15.54 14.38
C LEU A 20 1.81 -17.01 13.95
N GLY A 21 2.98 -17.60 14.18
CA GLY A 21 3.30 -18.99 13.82
C GLY A 21 4.82 -19.19 13.63
N GLU A 22 5.20 -20.34 13.08
CA GLU A 22 6.62 -20.71 12.89
C GLU A 22 7.39 -19.74 11.98
N LYS A 23 6.69 -18.99 11.12
CA LYS A 23 7.26 -17.99 10.21
C LYS A 23 6.96 -16.54 10.62
N TRP A 24 6.57 -16.31 11.87
CA TRP A 24 6.27 -14.96 12.33
C TRP A 24 7.51 -14.07 12.29
N ARG A 25 7.43 -12.98 11.51
CA ARG A 25 8.57 -12.11 11.21
C ARG A 25 8.76 -11.02 12.25
N ARG A 26 7.74 -10.75 13.08
CA ARG A 26 7.75 -9.69 14.11
C ARG A 26 7.98 -8.31 13.50
N LEU A 27 7.38 -8.06 12.33
CA LEU A 27 7.49 -6.77 11.67
C LEU A 27 6.89 -5.67 12.55
N SER A 28 7.56 -4.51 12.61
CA SER A 28 6.94 -3.35 13.23
C SER A 28 5.74 -2.89 12.37
N PRO A 29 4.81 -2.09 12.93
CA PRO A 29 3.72 -1.52 12.13
C PRO A 29 4.22 -0.72 10.91
N ALA A 30 5.37 -0.04 11.04
CA ALA A 30 5.97 0.72 9.94
C ALA A 30 6.51 -0.21 8.85
N ASP A 31 7.18 -1.30 9.24
CA ASP A 31 7.70 -2.29 8.28
C ASP A 31 6.56 -3.00 7.54
N LEU A 32 5.47 -3.34 8.24
CA LEU A 32 4.26 -3.90 7.62
C LEU A 32 3.63 -2.97 6.60
N ALA A 33 3.51 -1.68 6.94
CA ALA A 33 2.98 -0.68 6.02
C ALA A 33 3.90 -0.48 4.80
N ALA A 34 5.21 -0.39 5.02
CA ALA A 34 6.20 -0.25 3.96
C ALA A 34 6.19 -1.45 2.99
N GLU A 35 6.11 -2.67 3.52
CA GLU A 35 6.05 -3.88 2.69
C GLU A 35 4.75 -3.95 1.89
N ALA A 36 3.62 -3.54 2.49
CA ALA A 36 2.34 -3.47 1.78
C ALA A 36 2.37 -2.45 0.64
N VAL A 37 2.95 -1.27 0.86
CA VAL A 37 3.14 -0.25 -0.18
C VAL A 37 4.04 -0.77 -1.28
N GLN A 38 5.20 -1.35 -0.96
CA GLN A 38 6.13 -1.88 -1.95
C GLN A 38 5.49 -2.99 -2.80
N THR A 39 4.84 -3.96 -2.16
CA THR A 39 4.10 -5.04 -2.85
C THR A 39 3.04 -4.49 -3.79
N THR A 40 2.34 -3.43 -3.38
CA THR A 40 1.30 -2.79 -4.19
C THR A 40 1.90 -2.07 -5.40
N LEU A 41 2.96 -1.29 -5.21
CA LEU A 41 3.65 -0.55 -6.28
C LEU A 41 4.26 -1.52 -7.29
N ASP A 42 4.95 -2.56 -6.84
CA ASP A 42 5.56 -3.58 -7.70
C ASP A 42 4.50 -4.29 -8.54
N GLY A 43 3.32 -4.56 -7.96
CA GLY A 43 2.19 -5.17 -8.66
C GLY A 43 1.60 -4.32 -9.81
N THR A 44 1.87 -3.01 -9.84
CA THR A 44 1.38 -2.13 -10.93
C THR A 44 2.19 -2.26 -12.22
N GLY A 45 3.45 -2.69 -12.13
CA GLY A 45 4.40 -2.64 -13.24
C GLY A 45 4.78 -1.23 -13.71
N ILE A 46 4.32 -0.17 -13.03
CA ILE A 46 4.60 1.22 -13.38
C ILE A 46 5.94 1.62 -12.78
N LYS A 47 6.87 2.06 -13.65
CA LYS A 47 8.16 2.56 -13.21
C LYS A 47 7.99 3.93 -12.52
N ASP A 48 8.65 4.09 -11.37
CA ASP A 48 8.73 5.35 -10.64
C ASP A 48 7.39 5.93 -10.15
N LEU A 49 6.37 5.08 -9.94
CA LEU A 49 5.07 5.52 -9.42
C LEU A 49 5.19 6.21 -8.05
N ALA A 50 6.15 5.79 -7.22
CA ALA A 50 6.39 6.39 -5.91
C ALA A 50 6.77 7.87 -5.97
N SER A 51 7.47 8.32 -7.03
CA SER A 51 7.86 9.74 -7.17
C SER A 51 6.69 10.67 -7.48
N GLN A 52 5.57 10.10 -7.94
CA GLN A 52 4.35 10.83 -8.29
C GLN A 52 3.38 11.00 -7.09
N VAL A 53 3.70 10.40 -5.95
CA VAL A 53 2.88 10.51 -4.74
C VAL A 53 3.19 11.83 -4.04
N ASP A 54 2.21 12.72 -4.00
CA ASP A 54 2.26 14.01 -3.31
C ASP A 54 1.83 13.91 -1.84
N GLN A 55 0.94 12.97 -1.52
CA GLN A 55 0.39 12.78 -0.19
C GLN A 55 0.39 11.31 0.22
N LEU A 56 0.86 11.05 1.44
CA LEU A 56 0.79 9.75 2.09
C LEU A 56 -0.10 9.85 3.34
N MET A 57 -1.06 8.92 3.47
CA MET A 57 -1.87 8.77 4.68
C MET A 57 -1.71 7.36 5.23
N VAL A 58 -1.37 7.25 6.52
CA VAL A 58 -1.26 5.97 7.22
C VAL A 58 -2.26 5.96 8.36
N MET A 59 -3.09 4.92 8.40
CA MET A 59 -4.07 4.72 9.47
C MET A 59 -3.72 3.44 10.23
N ARG A 60 -3.63 3.55 11.56
CA ARG A 60 -3.47 2.39 12.45
C ARG A 60 -4.76 2.19 13.22
N THR A 61 -5.38 1.04 13.01
CA THR A 61 -6.56 0.62 13.77
C THR A 61 -6.12 -0.24 14.95
N PHE A 62 -6.60 0.11 16.15
CA PHE A 62 -6.48 -0.71 17.35
C PHE A 62 -7.86 -1.28 17.65
N VAL A 63 -7.93 -2.58 17.92
CA VAL A 63 -9.12 -3.30 18.41
C VAL A 63 -8.88 -3.80 19.81
#